data_AF-A0A3B0N1A8-F1
#
_entry.id   AF-A0A3B0N1A8-F1
#
_cell.length_a   1.000
_cell.length_b   1.000
_cell.length_c   1.000
_cell.angle_alpha   90.00
_cell.angle_beta   90.00
_cell.angle_gamma   90.00
#
_symmetry.space_group_name_H-M   'P 1'
#
loop_
_entity.id
_entity.type
_entity.pdbx_description
1 polymer ?
#
loop_
_entity_poly.entity_id
_entity_poly.type
_entity_poly.pdbx_seq_one_letter_code
_entity_poly.pdbx_strand_id
1 'polypeptide(L)'
;MQVVREDVFEAVRRGYNDLELVSEEEITAYFGAIDTASVLGHSNHIKGILFEQEYVEALEMSGVGASLFEATNHPGTDVLVFGGIDGVTEIHLKASDSVSYVTSAMQEDPEIAFAVTSEVASQIGADLIIDTGIENAALEAAVEEALFAEAISPIGAFSLFRLFLGFPF
;
A
#
# COMPACT_ATOMS: atom_id res chain seq x y z
N MET A 1 2.97 6.66 -12.81
CA MET A 1 2.66 5.21 -12.83
C MET A 1 1.15 5.04 -12.74
N GLN A 2 0.56 3.98 -13.30
CA GLN A 2 -0.86 3.68 -13.10
C GLN A 2 -0.94 2.38 -12.29
N VAL A 3 -1.36 2.49 -11.03
CA VAL A 3 -1.65 1.35 -10.17
C VAL A 3 -2.84 0.60 -10.74
N VAL A 4 -2.74 -0.72 -10.92
CA VAL A 4 -3.89 -1.51 -11.39
C VAL A 4 -4.63 -2.16 -10.24
N ARG A 5 -5.92 -2.42 -10.45
CA ARG A 5 -6.79 -2.97 -9.40
C ARG A 5 -6.33 -4.34 -8.91
N GLU A 6 -5.74 -5.15 -9.78
CA GLU A 6 -5.24 -6.49 -9.46
C GLU A 6 -4.15 -6.42 -8.37
N ASP A 7 -3.25 -5.44 -8.47
CA ASP A 7 -2.15 -5.23 -7.51
C ASP A 7 -2.69 -4.93 -6.11
N VAL A 8 -3.82 -4.21 -6.00
CA VAL A 8 -4.46 -3.98 -4.71
C VAL A 8 -4.91 -5.29 -4.06
N PHE A 9 -5.47 -6.22 -4.83
CA PHE A 9 -5.88 -7.52 -4.30
C PHE A 9 -4.68 -8.41 -3.99
N GLU A 10 -3.59 -8.30 -4.75
CA GLU A 10 -2.33 -8.95 -4.40
C GLU A 10 -1.77 -8.41 -3.06
N ALA A 11 -1.79 -7.09 -2.87
CA ALA A 11 -1.39 -6.45 -1.62
C ALA A 11 -2.24 -6.95 -0.43
N VAL A 12 -3.55 -7.13 -0.62
CA VAL A 12 -4.42 -7.75 0.39
C VAL A 12 -3.97 -9.18 0.70
N ARG A 13 -3.80 -10.03 -0.31
CA ARG A 13 -3.43 -11.44 -0.11
C ARG A 13 -2.10 -11.57 0.64
N ARG A 14 -1.18 -10.65 0.36
CA ARG A 14 0.13 -10.56 1.02
C ARG A 14 0.03 -10.02 2.46
N GLY A 15 -0.87 -9.10 2.74
CA GLY A 15 -1.07 -8.51 4.08
C GLY A 15 -1.94 -9.34 5.03
N TYR A 16 -2.83 -10.17 4.49
CA TYR A 16 -3.82 -10.94 5.24
C TYR A 16 -3.76 -12.41 4.84
N ASN A 17 -3.03 -13.23 5.58
CA ASN A 17 -2.87 -14.66 5.32
C ASN A 17 -4.22 -15.40 5.17
N ASP A 18 -5.24 -15.00 5.93
CA ASP A 18 -6.58 -15.61 5.85
C ASP A 18 -7.32 -15.28 4.53
N LEU A 19 -6.82 -14.29 3.77
CA LEU A 19 -7.37 -13.86 2.49
C LEU A 19 -6.53 -14.31 1.29
N GLU A 20 -5.41 -15.01 1.50
CA GLU A 20 -4.44 -15.37 0.45
C GLU A 20 -5.09 -16.11 -0.74
N LEU A 21 -6.01 -17.04 -0.45
CA LEU A 21 -6.70 -17.86 -1.45
C LEU A 21 -8.15 -17.43 -1.70
N VAL A 22 -8.54 -16.28 -1.15
CA VAL A 22 -9.92 -15.78 -1.20
C VAL A 22 -10.15 -15.03 -2.52
N SER A 23 -11.37 -15.16 -3.05
CA SER A 23 -11.75 -14.48 -4.29
C SER A 23 -11.86 -12.97 -4.08
N GLU A 24 -11.68 -12.18 -5.15
CA GLU A 24 -11.79 -10.71 -5.08
C GLU A 24 -13.17 -10.23 -4.59
N GLU A 25 -14.24 -10.96 -4.95
CA GLU A 25 -15.60 -10.69 -4.50
C GLU A 25 -15.72 -10.86 -2.97
N GLU A 26 -15.17 -11.95 -2.43
CA GLU A 26 -15.16 -12.21 -1.00
C GLU A 26 -14.24 -11.23 -0.23
N ILE A 27 -13.10 -10.85 -0.81
CA ILE A 27 -12.21 -9.80 -0.26
C ILE A 27 -12.97 -8.47 -0.17
N THR A 28 -13.66 -8.08 -1.25
CA THR A 28 -14.45 -6.83 -1.28
C THR A 28 -15.58 -6.88 -0.24
N ALA A 29 -16.28 -8.01 -0.13
CA ALA A 29 -17.32 -8.20 0.88
C ALA A 29 -16.77 -8.14 2.31
N TYR A 30 -15.58 -8.68 2.55
CA TYR A 30 -14.89 -8.59 3.84
C TYR A 30 -14.64 -7.13 4.22
N PHE A 31 -13.98 -6.35 3.35
CA PHE A 31 -13.67 -4.94 3.62
C PHE A 31 -14.91 -4.04 3.68
N GLY A 32 -15.97 -4.36 2.92
CA GLY A 32 -17.25 -3.67 2.99
C GLY A 32 -18.00 -3.87 4.31
N ALA A 33 -17.67 -4.90 5.08
CA ALA A 33 -18.26 -5.18 6.40
C ALA A 33 -17.44 -4.65 7.58
N ILE A 34 -16.24 -4.09 7.33
CA ILE A 34 -15.37 -3.55 8.38
C ILE A 34 -15.95 -2.24 8.94
N ASP A 35 -15.81 -2.05 10.25
CA ASP A 35 -16.21 -0.82 10.91
C ASP A 35 -15.42 0.39 10.39
N THR A 36 -16.11 1.52 10.19
CA THR A 36 -15.51 2.75 9.63
C THR A 36 -14.31 3.24 10.45
N ALA A 37 -14.26 2.99 11.77
CA ALA A 37 -13.12 3.39 12.59
C ALA A 37 -11.84 2.59 12.28
N SER A 38 -11.97 1.38 11.70
CA SER A 38 -10.85 0.52 11.33
C SER A 38 -10.39 0.71 9.89
N VAL A 39 -11.23 1.30 9.02
CA VAL A 39 -10.95 1.49 7.57
C VAL A 39 -9.60 2.17 7.34
N LEU A 40 -9.29 3.23 8.08
CA LEU A 40 -8.02 3.97 7.92
C LEU A 40 -6.80 3.08 8.20
N GLY A 41 -6.88 2.20 9.20
CA GLY A 41 -5.79 1.29 9.55
C GLY A 41 -5.56 0.25 8.45
N HIS A 42 -6.64 -0.36 7.96
CA HIS A 42 -6.58 -1.33 6.86
C HIS A 42 -6.09 -0.69 5.56
N SER A 43 -6.60 0.50 5.21
CA SER A 43 -6.17 1.27 4.04
C SER A 43 -4.67 1.54 4.08
N ASN A 44 -4.15 2.08 5.19
CA ASN A 44 -2.73 2.38 5.31
C ASN A 44 -1.84 1.13 5.26
N HIS A 45 -2.30 0.01 5.82
CA HIS A 45 -1.56 -1.24 5.76
C HIS A 45 -1.46 -1.77 4.32
N ILE A 46 -2.58 -1.83 3.60
CA ILE A 46 -2.63 -2.31 2.21
C ILE A 46 -1.85 -1.36 1.29
N LYS A 47 -1.99 -0.04 1.52
CA LYS A 47 -1.23 1.00 0.80
C LYS A 47 0.28 0.81 0.92
N GLY A 48 0.78 0.44 2.09
CA GLY A 48 2.20 0.16 2.31
C GLY A 48 2.68 -1.00 1.44
N ILE A 49 1.97 -2.13 1.48
CA ILE A 49 2.32 -3.33 0.71
C ILE A 49 2.25 -3.07 -0.80
N LEU A 50 1.19 -2.38 -1.23
CA LEU A 50 1.01 -2.00 -2.64
C LEU A 50 2.17 -1.12 -3.13
N PHE A 51 2.61 -0.18 -2.31
CA PHE A 51 3.75 0.68 -2.64
C PHE A 51 5.05 -0.09 -2.83
N GLU A 52 5.28 -1.14 -2.02
CA GLU A 52 6.42 -2.03 -2.17
C GLU A 52 6.39 -2.80 -3.48
N GLN A 53 5.23 -3.36 -3.85
CA GLN A 53 5.03 -4.09 -5.11
C GLN A 53 5.30 -3.20 -6.33
N GLU A 54 4.66 -2.04 -6.38
CA GLU A 54 4.79 -1.07 -7.48
C GLU A 54 6.23 -0.59 -7.66
N TYR A 55 6.95 -0.38 -6.56
CA TYR A 55 8.35 0.04 -6.64
C TYR A 55 9.27 -1.07 -7.15
N VAL A 56 9.07 -2.32 -6.72
CA VAL A 56 9.81 -3.47 -7.26
C VAL A 56 9.53 -3.65 -8.74
N GLU A 57 8.27 -3.60 -9.16
CA GLU A 57 7.90 -3.70 -10.58
C GLU A 57 8.54 -2.59 -11.41
N ALA A 58 8.53 -1.35 -10.90
CA ALA A 58 9.18 -0.22 -11.57
C ALA A 58 10.70 -0.42 -11.74
N LEU A 59 11.36 -0.96 -10.72
CA LEU A 59 12.78 -1.31 -10.80
C LEU A 59 13.01 -2.41 -11.85
N GLU A 60 12.21 -3.48 -11.83
CA GLU A 60 12.33 -4.58 -12.79
C GLU A 60 12.09 -4.13 -14.24
N MET A 61 11.08 -3.30 -14.48
CA MET A 61 10.80 -2.69 -15.78
C MET A 61 11.97 -1.82 -16.27
N SER A 62 12.71 -1.20 -15.35
CA SER A 62 13.92 -0.44 -15.66
C SER A 62 15.17 -1.30 -15.87
N GLY A 63 15.06 -2.63 -15.69
CA GLY A 63 16.16 -3.58 -15.79
C GLY A 63 17.01 -3.71 -14.52
N VAL A 64 16.53 -3.17 -13.40
CA VAL A 64 17.15 -3.31 -12.08
C VAL A 64 16.51 -4.52 -11.38
N GLY A 65 17.33 -5.48 -10.98
CA GLY A 65 16.82 -6.61 -10.20
C GLY A 65 16.40 -6.12 -8.82
N ALA A 66 15.18 -6.42 -8.40
CA ALA A 66 14.70 -6.16 -7.05
C ALA A 66 13.80 -7.31 -6.56
N SER A 67 13.59 -7.40 -5.26
CA SER A 67 12.68 -8.38 -4.67
C SER A 67 12.12 -7.87 -3.36
N LEU A 68 10.88 -8.23 -3.08
CA LEU A 68 10.30 -8.18 -1.74
C LEU A 68 10.84 -9.33 -0.90
N PHE A 69 10.81 -9.21 0.43
CA PHE A 69 11.06 -10.32 1.33
C PHE A 69 9.93 -11.37 1.26
N GLU A 70 10.22 -12.66 1.52
CA GLU A 70 9.16 -13.69 1.51
C GLU A 70 8.11 -13.47 2.61
N ALA A 71 8.52 -12.92 3.76
CA ALA A 71 7.60 -12.54 4.83
C ALA A 71 7.21 -11.06 4.70
N THR A 72 5.91 -10.77 4.67
CA THR A 72 5.36 -9.40 4.65
C THR A 72 5.72 -8.58 5.89
N ASN A 73 6.07 -9.24 7.00
CA ASN A 73 6.55 -8.60 8.23
C ASN A 73 8.03 -8.91 8.46
N HIS A 74 8.90 -8.50 7.53
CA HIS A 74 10.35 -8.56 7.74
C HIS A 74 10.79 -7.38 8.62
N PRO A 75 11.64 -7.60 9.65
CA PRO A 75 12.13 -6.50 10.47
C PRO A 75 13.13 -5.62 9.68
N GLY A 76 12.89 -4.31 9.66
CA GLY A 76 13.86 -3.29 9.28
C GLY A 76 13.69 -2.72 7.87
N THR A 77 13.59 -3.56 6.85
CA THR A 77 13.60 -3.15 5.44
C THR A 77 12.55 -3.90 4.61
N ASP A 78 12.10 -3.28 3.52
CA ASP A 78 10.95 -3.77 2.74
C ASP A 78 11.38 -4.36 1.38
N VAL A 79 12.41 -3.78 0.74
CA VAL A 79 12.87 -4.16 -0.61
C VAL A 79 14.37 -4.43 -0.64
N LEU A 80 14.76 -5.49 -1.35
CA LEU A 80 16.13 -5.79 -1.74
C LEU A 80 16.36 -5.35 -3.19
N VAL A 81 17.38 -4.54 -3.43
CA VAL A 81 17.81 -4.13 -4.78
C VAL A 81 19.17 -4.76 -5.09
N PHE A 82 19.26 -5.41 -6.24
CA PHE A 82 20.46 -6.14 -6.69
C PHE A 82 21.27 -5.30 -7.70
N GLY A 83 22.60 -5.39 -7.64
CA GLY A 83 23.48 -4.84 -8.68
C GLY A 83 24.27 -3.58 -8.34
N GLY A 84 24.42 -3.25 -7.06
CA GLY A 84 25.39 -2.25 -6.57
C GLY A 84 26.80 -2.80 -6.36
N ILE A 85 27.74 -1.94 -5.92
CA ILE A 85 29.14 -2.31 -5.60
C ILE A 85 29.19 -3.41 -4.53
N ASP A 86 28.25 -3.36 -3.58
CA ASP A 86 28.14 -4.29 -2.45
C ASP A 86 27.22 -5.50 -2.74
N GLY A 87 26.71 -5.62 -3.97
CA GLY A 87 25.90 -6.76 -4.44
C GLY A 87 24.42 -6.69 -4.11
N VAL A 88 24.04 -6.22 -2.91
CA VAL A 88 22.65 -6.08 -2.45
C VAL A 88 22.49 -4.79 -1.64
N THR A 89 21.41 -4.05 -1.86
CA THR A 89 21.04 -2.86 -1.09
C THR A 89 19.65 -3.07 -0.49
N GLU A 90 19.53 -2.87 0.81
CA GLU A 90 18.24 -2.90 1.50
C GLU A 90 17.63 -1.50 1.56
N ILE A 91 16.35 -1.40 1.22
CA ILE A 91 15.63 -0.13 1.16
C ILE A 91 14.37 -0.23 2.02
N HIS A 92 14.15 0.80 2.83
CA HIS A 92 12.92 1.01 3.57
C HIS A 92 11.97 1.92 2.81
N LEU A 93 10.69 1.56 2.74
CA LEU A 93 9.68 2.27 1.99
C LEU A 93 8.70 2.98 2.92
N LYS A 94 8.28 4.19 2.53
CA LYS A 94 7.21 4.92 3.20
C LYS A 94 6.19 5.48 2.22
N ALA A 95 5.01 4.85 2.18
CA ALA A 95 3.82 5.33 1.48
C ALA A 95 3.09 6.41 2.31
N SER A 96 3.59 7.65 2.26
CA SER A 96 3.02 8.76 3.03
C SER A 96 3.24 10.08 2.31
N ASP A 97 2.37 11.07 2.52
CA ASP A 97 2.58 12.47 2.12
C ASP A 97 3.19 13.33 3.26
N SER A 98 3.42 12.73 4.44
CA SER A 98 3.89 13.42 5.63
C SER A 98 5.42 13.41 5.73
N VAL A 99 6.04 14.55 5.42
CA VAL A 99 7.47 14.78 5.60
C VAL A 99 7.92 14.48 7.03
N SER A 100 7.16 14.95 8.04
CA SER A 100 7.53 14.73 9.43
C SER A 100 7.56 13.24 9.78
N TYR A 101 6.60 12.47 9.30
CA TYR A 101 6.55 11.02 9.55
C TYR A 101 7.76 10.31 8.95
N VAL A 102 8.11 10.65 7.69
CA VAL A 102 9.29 10.09 7.02
C VAL A 102 10.59 10.50 7.72
N THR A 103 10.77 11.78 8.01
CA THR A 103 12.00 12.26 8.67
C THR A 103 12.19 11.68 10.07
N SER A 104 11.12 11.42 10.81
CA SER A 104 11.19 10.72 12.09
C SER A 104 11.67 9.28 11.92
N ALA A 105 11.14 8.54 10.94
CA ALA A 105 11.59 7.18 10.64
C ALA A 105 13.07 7.14 10.22
N MET A 106 13.51 8.11 9.40
CA MET A 106 14.93 8.21 9.00
C MET A 106 15.88 8.49 10.18
N GLN A 107 15.40 9.19 11.22
CA GLN A 107 16.19 9.43 12.42
C GLN A 107 16.30 8.18 13.31
N GLU A 108 15.31 7.30 13.24
CA GLU A 108 15.32 6.01 13.95
C GLU A 108 16.32 5.05 13.29
N ASP A 109 16.37 5.02 11.95
CA ASP A 109 17.22 4.13 11.16
C ASP A 109 18.11 4.87 10.14
N PRO A 110 19.12 5.64 10.58
CA PRO A 110 19.91 6.52 9.70
C PRO A 110 20.87 5.78 8.77
N GLU A 111 21.09 4.47 8.98
CA GLU A 111 21.99 3.64 8.17
C GLU A 111 21.26 2.98 6.98
N ILE A 112 19.93 3.08 6.92
CA ILE A 112 19.10 2.44 5.90
C ILE A 112 18.74 3.45 4.81
N ALA A 113 18.72 3.01 3.56
CA ALA A 113 18.24 3.82 2.44
C ALA A 113 16.71 3.91 2.46
N PHE A 114 16.15 5.10 2.24
CA PHE A 114 14.70 5.30 2.19
C PHE A 114 14.22 5.59 0.77
N ALA A 115 13.17 4.90 0.35
CA ALA A 115 12.39 5.21 -0.85
C ALA A 115 10.98 5.66 -0.45
N VAL A 116 10.53 6.78 -1.01
CA VAL A 116 9.28 7.42 -0.58
C VAL A 116 8.46 7.91 -1.77
N THR A 117 7.24 8.33 -1.48
CA THR A 117 6.34 8.93 -2.48
C THR A 117 6.90 10.25 -3.00
N SER A 118 6.53 10.60 -4.22
CA SER A 118 7.06 11.79 -4.91
C SER A 118 6.76 13.10 -4.19
N GLU A 119 5.64 13.19 -3.46
CA GLU A 119 5.27 14.38 -2.69
C GLU A 119 6.27 14.63 -1.56
N VAL A 120 6.72 13.59 -0.86
CA VAL A 120 7.73 13.72 0.20
C VAL A 120 9.11 13.94 -0.40
N ALA A 121 9.45 13.21 -1.47
CA ALA A 121 10.71 13.37 -2.19
C ALA A 121 10.97 14.82 -2.64
N SER A 122 9.94 15.46 -3.18
CA SER A 122 10.01 16.85 -3.63
C SER A 122 10.29 17.86 -2.51
N GLN A 123 9.98 17.52 -1.25
CA GLN A 123 10.11 18.41 -0.10
C GLN A 123 11.42 18.23 0.68
N ILE A 124 11.95 17.00 0.76
CA ILE A 124 13.21 16.70 1.46
C ILE A 124 14.42 16.85 0.52
N GLY A 125 14.23 16.59 -0.78
CA GLY A 125 15.28 16.61 -1.80
C GLY A 125 15.87 15.22 -2.06
N ALA A 126 16.13 14.93 -3.34
CA ALA A 126 16.54 13.61 -3.84
C ALA A 126 17.95 13.15 -3.43
N ASP A 127 18.75 14.01 -2.79
CA ASP A 127 20.09 13.64 -2.31
C ASP A 127 20.05 12.82 -1.02
N LEU A 128 18.93 12.85 -0.28
CA LEU A 128 18.78 12.18 1.02
C LEU A 128 17.84 10.97 0.98
N ILE A 129 16.99 10.90 -0.05
CA ILE A 129 15.95 9.87 -0.20
C ILE A 129 15.71 9.57 -1.67
N ILE A 130 15.22 8.36 -1.94
CA ILE A 130 14.89 7.90 -3.28
C ILE A 130 13.42 8.29 -3.57
N ASP A 131 13.23 9.05 -4.65
CA ASP A 131 11.91 9.27 -5.24
C ASP A 131 11.50 8.03 -6.03
N THR A 132 10.39 7.40 -5.64
CA THR A 132 9.84 6.23 -6.34
C THR A 132 9.08 6.59 -7.63
N GLY A 133 8.71 7.86 -7.81
CA GLY A 133 7.81 8.28 -8.89
C GLY A 133 6.34 7.91 -8.66
N ILE A 134 5.98 7.45 -7.46
CA ILE A 134 4.63 7.04 -7.06
C ILE A 134 4.07 8.08 -6.09
N GLU A 135 2.84 8.52 -6.34
CA GLU A 135 2.13 9.48 -5.49
C GLU A 135 1.35 8.77 -4.38
N ASN A 136 1.35 9.31 -3.15
CA ASN A 136 0.53 8.79 -2.05
C ASN A 136 -0.96 8.77 -2.44
N ALA A 137 -1.42 9.85 -3.08
CA ALA A 137 -2.82 9.99 -3.48
C ALA A 137 -3.25 8.93 -4.51
N ALA A 138 -2.34 8.51 -5.39
CA ALA A 138 -2.63 7.47 -6.37
C ALA A 138 -2.84 6.11 -5.69
N LEU A 139 -2.00 5.76 -4.72
CA LEU A 139 -2.13 4.53 -3.95
C LEU A 139 -3.40 4.54 -3.09
N GLU A 140 -3.69 5.67 -2.42
CA GLU A 140 -4.89 5.84 -1.60
C GLU A 140 -6.16 5.69 -2.43
N ALA A 141 -6.24 6.35 -3.59
CA ALA A 141 -7.37 6.22 -4.50
C ALA A 141 -7.56 4.79 -5.01
N ALA A 142 -6.48 4.08 -5.35
CA ALA A 142 -6.55 2.70 -5.82
C ALA A 142 -7.11 1.76 -4.74
N VAL A 143 -6.64 1.90 -3.50
CA VAL A 143 -7.13 1.09 -2.35
C VAL A 143 -8.59 1.40 -2.04
N GLU A 144 -8.96 2.69 -2.00
CA GLU A 144 -10.34 3.10 -1.75
C GLU A 144 -11.31 2.61 -2.81
N GLU A 145 -10.97 2.76 -4.09
CA GLU A 145 -11.81 2.33 -5.22
C GLU A 145 -11.99 0.80 -5.25
N ALA A 146 -10.92 0.05 -4.97
CA ALA A 146 -10.97 -1.40 -5.04
C ALA A 146 -11.74 -2.03 -3.88
N LEU A 147 -11.60 -1.50 -2.65
CA LEU A 147 -12.04 -2.17 -1.43
C LEU A 147 -13.14 -1.44 -0.65
N PHE A 148 -13.22 -0.10 -0.75
CA PHE A 148 -14.04 0.72 0.14
C PHE A 148 -15.06 1.62 -0.57
N ALA A 149 -15.23 1.48 -1.89
CA ALA A 149 -16.14 2.30 -2.70
C ALA A 149 -17.59 2.32 -2.15
N GLU A 150 -18.07 1.22 -1.57
CA GLU A 150 -19.40 1.15 -0.96
C GLU A 150 -19.46 1.74 0.46
N ALA A 151 -18.37 1.65 1.23
CA ALA A 151 -18.28 2.17 2.59
C ALA A 151 -18.17 3.71 2.66
N ILE A 152 -17.58 4.32 1.61
CA ILE A 152 -17.32 5.78 1.53
C ILE A 152 -18.49 6.53 0.88
N SER A 153 -19.49 5.82 0.31
CA SER A 153 -20.70 6.44 -0.25
C SER A 153 -21.74 6.78 0.82
N PRO A 154 -22.04 8.08 1.10
CA PRO A 154 -23.05 8.47 2.10
C PRO A 154 -24.49 8.10 1.71
N ILE A 155 -24.72 7.53 0.53
CA ILE A 155 -26.05 7.26 -0.03
C ILE A 155 -26.31 5.75 -0.24
N GLY A 156 -25.30 4.88 -0.18
CA GLY A 156 -25.42 3.46 -0.57
C GLY A 156 -25.76 2.48 0.56
N ALA A 157 -25.12 2.61 1.72
CA ALA A 157 -25.15 1.59 2.76
C ALA A 157 -26.52 1.39 3.45
N PHE A 158 -27.43 2.38 3.37
CA PHE A 158 -28.78 2.26 3.95
C PHE A 158 -29.85 1.74 2.99
N SER A 159 -29.56 1.61 1.68
CA SER A 159 -30.60 1.30 0.69
C SER A 159 -30.73 -0.20 0.37
N LEU A 160 -29.62 -0.94 0.36
CA LEU A 160 -29.66 -2.38 0.01
C LEU A 160 -30.14 -3.26 1.16
N PHE A 161 -29.85 -2.89 2.41
CA PHE A 161 -30.33 -3.63 3.58
C PHE A 161 -31.86 -3.53 3.79
N ARG A 162 -32.54 -2.56 3.14
CA ARG A 162 -34.00 -2.40 3.19
C ARG A 162 -34.75 -3.08 2.05
N LEU A 163 -34.07 -3.54 0.99
CA LEU A 163 -34.75 -4.16 -0.16
C LEU A 163 -34.91 -5.68 -0.01
N PHE A 164 -34.12 -6.33 0.86
CA PHE A 164 -34.15 -7.79 1.05
C PHE A 164 -34.92 -8.30 2.28
N LEU A 165 -35.27 -7.44 3.23
CA LEU A 165 -36.05 -7.84 4.40
C LEU A 165 -37.45 -7.22 4.33
N GLY A 166 -38.32 -7.89 3.57
CA GLY A 166 -39.76 -7.74 3.73
C GLY A 166 -40.17 -8.21 5.13
N PHE A 167 -40.20 -7.30 6.10
CA PHE A 167 -40.90 -7.50 7.36
C PHE A 167 -41.81 -6.29 7.64
N PRO A 168 -43.12 -6.52 7.83
CA PRO A 168 -44.04 -5.47 8.26
C PRO A 168 -43.95 -5.30 9.80
N PHE A 169 -43.77 -4.05 10.22
CA PHE A 169 -43.95 -3.45 11.55
C PHE A 169 -43.14 -4.04 12.72
#